data_AF-A0A328P4A1-F1
#
_entry.id   AF-A0A328P4A1-F1
#
_cell.length_a   1.000
_cell.length_b   1.000
_cell.length_c   1.000
_cell.angle_alpha   90.00
_cell.angle_beta   90.00
_cell.angle_gamma   90.00
#
_symmetry.space_group_name_H-M   'P 1'
#
loop_
_entity.id
_entity.type
_entity.pdbx_description
1 polymer ?
#
loop_
_entity_poly.entity_id
_entity_poly.type
_entity_poly.pdbx_seq_one_letter_code
_entity_poly.pdbx_strand_id
1 'polypeptide(L)' 'MSTVRFLGPYDHRVAAELPEGYVVGTCAGDCVFAQGAVLEGVARSVGEQQWSDGRSVMTVKVEDFDLDSEGLRNWSTGVE' A
#
# COMPACT_ATOMS: atom_id res chain seq x y z
N MET A 1 0.88 -4.06 18.55
CA MET A 1 0.13 -3.98 17.28
C MET A 1 0.94 -3.09 16.37
N SER A 2 1.40 -3.61 15.25
CA SER A 2 2.13 -2.81 14.25
C SER A 2 1.12 -2.01 13.46
N THR A 3 1.11 -0.70 13.63
CA THR A 3 0.19 0.19 12.90
C THR A 3 0.68 0.32 11.47
N VAL A 4 -0.08 -0.20 10.50
CA VAL A 4 0.20 -0.01 9.08
C VAL A 4 -0.44 1.29 8.62
N ARG A 5 0.32 2.15 7.94
CA ARG A 5 -0.15 3.47 7.48
C ARG A 5 -0.26 3.51 5.98
N PHE A 6 -1.43 3.89 5.47
CA PHE A 6 -1.62 4.14 4.06
C PHE A 6 -0.94 5.44 3.64
N LEU A 7 -0.02 5.40 2.68
CA LEU A 7 0.73 6.57 2.22
C LEU A 7 0.05 7.28 1.03
N GLY A 8 -1.02 6.70 0.52
CA GLY A 8 -1.91 7.35 -0.44
C GLY A 8 -2.12 6.49 -1.68
N PRO A 9 -3.17 6.81 -2.45
CA PRO A 9 -3.22 6.44 -3.84
C PRO A 9 -2.38 7.45 -4.65
N TYR A 10 -1.42 6.95 -5.41
CA TYR A 10 -0.73 7.62 -6.50
C TYR A 10 -1.41 7.19 -7.81
N ASP A 11 -2.55 7.81 -8.14
CA ASP A 11 -3.43 7.34 -9.23
C ASP A 11 -4.01 5.94 -8.90
N HIS A 12 -3.76 4.91 -9.70
CA HIS A 12 -4.14 3.52 -9.39
C HIS A 12 -3.15 2.78 -8.47
N ARG A 13 -2.00 3.40 -8.16
CA ARG A 13 -0.94 2.81 -7.34
C ARG A 13 -1.17 3.12 -5.87
N VAL A 14 -0.94 2.18 -4.97
CA VAL A 14 -1.08 2.34 -3.53
C VAL A 14 0.16 1.93 -2.76
N ALA A 15 0.47 2.67 -1.71
CA ALA A 15 1.56 2.34 -0.80
C ALA A 15 1.10 2.30 0.66
N ALA A 16 1.71 1.41 1.42
CA ALA A 16 1.53 1.26 2.85
C ALA A 16 2.89 1.19 3.57
N GLU A 17 3.01 1.92 4.66
CA GLU A 17 4.15 1.90 5.59
C GLU A 17 3.89 0.90 6.71
N LEU A 18 4.82 -0.03 6.89
CA LEU A 18 4.90 -0.98 7.99
C LEU A 18 6.14 -0.66 8.82
N PRO A 19 6.21 -1.07 10.10
CA PRO A 19 7.45 -0.94 10.87
C PRO A 19 8.65 -1.67 10.26
N GLU A 20 8.41 -2.60 9.35
CA GLU A 20 9.42 -3.41 8.68
C GLU A 20 9.83 -2.89 7.29
N GLY A 21 9.15 -1.85 6.76
CA GLY A 21 9.40 -1.32 5.41
C GLY A 21 8.14 -0.81 4.70
N TYR A 22 8.17 -0.75 3.36
CA TYR A 22 7.05 -0.28 2.54
C TYR A 22 6.47 -1.40 1.68
N VAL A 23 5.14 -1.52 1.67
CA VAL A 23 4.39 -2.37 0.74
C VAL A 23 3.76 -1.51 -0.33
N VAL A 24 3.97 -1.86 -1.59
CA VAL A 24 3.42 -1.15 -2.74
C VAL A 24 2.67 -2.09 -3.67
N GLY A 25 1.70 -1.54 -4.37
CA GLY A 25 0.93 -2.30 -5.34
C GLY A 25 -0.07 -1.44 -6.07
N THR A 26 -1.01 -2.08 -6.73
CA THR A 26 -2.05 -1.41 -7.50
C THR A 26 -3.42 -1.79 -6.95
N CYS A 27 -4.34 -0.83 -6.81
CA CYS A 27 -5.72 -1.14 -6.46
C CYS A 27 -6.42 -1.80 -7.65
N ALA A 28 -7.06 -2.95 -7.43
CA ALA A 28 -7.76 -3.70 -8.48
C ALA A 28 -9.10 -3.06 -8.89
N GLY A 29 -9.48 -1.95 -8.24
CA GLY A 29 -10.71 -1.20 -8.47
C GLY A 29 -10.58 0.22 -7.90
N ASP A 30 -11.67 0.79 -7.38
CA ASP A 30 -11.63 2.11 -6.75
C ASP A 30 -10.74 2.12 -5.50
N CYS A 31 -9.76 3.01 -5.51
CA CYS A 31 -8.89 3.29 -4.38
C CYS A 31 -9.68 4.08 -3.31
N VAL A 32 -10.27 3.39 -2.32
CA VAL A 32 -11.22 4.00 -1.36
C VAL A 32 -10.58 4.60 -0.10
N PHE A 33 -9.30 4.32 0.16
CA PHE A 33 -8.63 4.78 1.38
C PHE A 33 -8.05 6.18 1.24
N ALA A 34 -8.14 6.96 2.32
CA ALA A 34 -7.48 8.25 2.41
C ALA A 34 -6.03 8.09 2.91
N GLN A 35 -5.12 8.94 2.41
CA GLN A 35 -3.76 9.02 2.93
C GLN A 35 -3.76 9.23 4.45
N GLY A 36 -2.92 8.48 5.16
CA GLY A 36 -2.82 8.45 6.61
C GLY A 36 -3.77 7.47 7.30
N ALA A 37 -4.65 6.79 6.56
CA ALA A 37 -5.50 5.73 7.12
C ALA A 37 -4.67 4.62 7.75
N VAL A 38 -5.16 4.06 8.86
CA VAL A 38 -4.57 2.88 9.48
C VAL A 38 -5.15 1.66 8.80
N LEU A 39 -4.29 0.76 8.32
CA LEU A 39 -4.71 -0.44 7.62
C LEU A 39 -4.46 -1.71 8.44
N GLU A 40 -5.29 -2.69 8.17
CA GLU A 40 -5.19 -4.07 8.64
C GLU A 40 -5.19 -5.01 7.43
N GLY A 41 -4.61 -6.20 7.58
CA GLY A 41 -4.54 -7.21 6.51
C GLY A 41 -3.42 -6.99 5.49
N VAL A 42 -2.55 -5.99 5.70
CA VAL A 42 -1.38 -5.75 4.85
C VAL A 42 -0.27 -6.74 5.20
N ALA A 43 0.16 -7.54 4.22
CA ALA A 43 1.22 -8.51 4.37
C ALA A 43 2.39 -8.22 3.42
N ARG A 44 3.61 -8.57 3.85
CA ARG A 44 4.83 -8.51 3.04
C ARG A 44 4.90 -9.72 2.09
N SER A 45 3.99 -9.76 1.12
CA SER A 45 3.88 -10.85 0.14
C SER A 45 3.32 -10.33 -1.18
N VAL A 46 3.88 -10.74 -2.30
CA VAL A 46 3.35 -10.37 -3.62
C VAL A 46 2.05 -11.11 -3.93
N GLY A 47 1.17 -10.46 -4.69
CA GLY A 47 -0.12 -11.01 -5.10
C GLY A 47 -1.31 -10.23 -4.56
N GLU A 48 -2.51 -10.79 -4.75
CA GLU A 48 -3.75 -10.13 -4.34
C GLU A 48 -3.94 -10.23 -2.82
N GLN A 49 -4.18 -9.09 -2.20
CA GLN A 49 -4.42 -8.94 -0.77
C GLN A 49 -5.65 -8.07 -0.52
N GLN A 50 -6.29 -8.31 0.62
CA GLN A 50 -7.39 -7.47 1.09
C GLN A 50 -6.89 -6.59 2.23
N TRP A 51 -6.89 -5.29 1.99
CA TRP A 51 -6.57 -4.28 2.99
C TRP A 51 -7.86 -3.69 3.55
N SER A 52 -7.86 -3.34 4.83
CA SER A 52 -9.04 -2.80 5.51
C SER A 52 -8.66 -1.65 6.43
N ASP A 53 -9.43 -0.56 6.47
CA ASP A 53 -9.29 0.50 7.50
C ASP A 53 -10.21 0.26 8.71
N GLY A 54 -10.84 -0.90 8.78
CA GLY A 54 -11.89 -1.24 9.76
C GLY A 54 -13.29 -0.76 9.35
N ARG A 55 -13.41 0.05 8.29
CA ARG A 55 -14.69 0.50 7.72
C ARG A 55 -14.90 0.05 6.29
N SER A 56 -13.86 0.16 5.47
CA SER A 56 -13.87 -0.20 4.06
C SER A 56 -12.83 -1.29 3.81
N VAL A 57 -13.06 -2.11 2.78
CA VAL A 57 -12.13 -3.13 2.33
C VAL A 57 -11.78 -2.87 0.88
N MET A 58 -10.50 -2.97 0.55
CA MET A 58 -9.97 -2.77 -0.79
C MET A 58 -9.10 -3.96 -1.19
N THR A 59 -9.23 -4.39 -2.44
CA THR A 59 -8.35 -5.41 -3.00
C THR A 59 -7.15 -4.73 -3.65
N VAL A 60 -5.96 -5.08 -3.17
CA VAL A 60 -4.68 -4.55 -3.63
C VAL A 60 -3.87 -5.69 -4.20
N LYS A 61 -3.40 -5.54 -5.44
CA LYS A 61 -2.41 -6.42 -6.02
C LYS A 61 -1.03 -5.90 -5.63
N VAL A 62 -0.45 -6.50 -4.61
CA VAL A 62 0.90 -6.18 -4.12
C VAL A 62 1.93 -6.61 -5.16
N GLU A 63 2.76 -5.66 -5.54
CA GLU A 63 3.80 -5.84 -6.56
C GLU A 63 5.19 -5.96 -5.92
N ASP A 64 5.43 -5.19 -4.85
CA ASP A 64 6.69 -5.22 -4.08
C ASP A 64 6.43 -4.84 -2.61
N PHE A 65 7.32 -5.24 -1.71
CA PHE A 65 7.15 -5.05 -0.26
C PHE A 65 8.43 -4.79 0.55
N ASP A 66 9.54 -4.53 -0.12
CA ASP A 66 10.85 -4.30 0.53
C ASP A 66 11.55 -3.05 -0.04
N LEU A 67 10.77 -2.04 -0.42
CA LEU A 67 11.32 -0.79 -0.90
C LEU A 67 11.84 0.04 0.28
N ASP A 68 12.93 0.78 0.03
CA ASP A 68 13.34 1.91 0.87
C ASP A 68 12.60 3.20 0.44
N SER A 69 12.75 4.28 1.20
CA SER A 69 12.21 5.62 0.91
C SER A 69 12.50 6.09 -0.51
N GLU A 70 13.70 5.82 -1.03
CA GLU A 70 14.06 6.17 -2.41
C GLU A 70 13.32 5.29 -3.44
N GLY A 71 13.23 3.98 -3.19
CA GLY A 71 12.49 3.03 -4.04
C GLY A 71 11.00 3.37 -4.09
N LEU A 72 10.40 3.71 -2.95
CA LEU A 72 9.02 4.18 -2.87
C LEU A 72 8.80 5.46 -3.68
N ARG A 73 9.75 6.40 -3.64
CA ARG A 73 9.66 7.65 -4.41
C ARG A 73 9.74 7.40 -5.92
N ASN A 74 10.68 6.57 -6.37
CA ASN A 74 10.78 6.21 -7.79
C ASN A 74 9.51 5.51 -8.27
N TRP A 75 9.03 4.54 -7.48
CA TRP A 75 7.80 3.81 -7.78
C TRP A 75 6.55 4.70 -7.81
N SER A 76 6.39 5.63 -6.86
CA SER A 76 5.23 6.54 -6.78
C SER A 76 5.22 7.61 -7.87
N THR A 77 6.39 7.99 -8.40
CA THR A 77 6.52 8.97 -9.49
C THR A 77 6.60 8.33 -10.87
N GLY A 78 6.69 6.99 -10.95
CA GLY A 78 6.78 6.25 -12.21
C GLY A 78 8.06 6.53 -12.99
N VAL A 79 9.10 7.02 -12.32
CA VAL A 79 10.42 7.20 -12.90
C VAL A 79 11.18 5.89 -12.71
N GLU A 80 11.57 5.29 -13.84
CA GLU A 80 12.43 4.09 -13.91
C GLU A 80 13.91 4.46 -13.74
#